data_AF-A0A924GEJ9-F1
#
_entry.id   AF-A0A924GEJ9-F1
#
_cell.length_a   1.000
_cell.length_b   1.000
_cell.length_c   1.000
_cell.angle_alpha   90.00
_cell.angle_beta   90.00
_cell.angle_gamma   90.00
#
_symmetry.space_group_name_H-M   'P 1'
#
loop_
_entity.id
_entity.type
_entity.pdbx_description
1 polymer ?
#
loop_
_entity_poly.entity_id
_entity_poly.type
_entity_poly.pdbx_seq_one_letter_code
_entity_poly.pdbx_strand_id
1 'polypeptide(L)'
;MYFEDVDLGYRIGKLGFHNVYEPAAVVVHTGAHSTQGDSARMIRAHHDSAKRFLFKKYPGPVLLPLRVVLATGLSIRARIEERRVLR
;
A
#
# COMPACT_ATOMS: atom_id res chain seq x y z
N MET A 1 0.97 5.09 -5.52
CA MET A 1 1.56 5.27 -4.17
C MET A 1 1.50 3.94 -3.45
N TYR A 2 2.50 3.59 -2.64
CA TYR A 2 2.59 2.30 -1.96
C TYR A 2 2.29 2.44 -0.45
N PHE A 3 2.43 1.38 0.35
CA PHE A 3 2.08 1.38 1.77
C PHE A 3 3.25 1.60 2.74
N GLU A 4 4.45 1.87 2.25
CA GLU A 4 5.65 2.11 3.06
C GLU A 4 5.50 3.36 3.92
N ASP A 5 4.98 4.46 3.36
CA ASP A 5 4.76 5.71 4.09
C ASP A 5 3.68 5.53 5.18
N VAL A 6 2.64 4.75 4.87
CA VAL A 6 1.58 4.38 5.81
C VAL A 6 2.14 3.51 6.95
N ASP A 7 2.99 2.53 6.62
CA ASP A 7 3.68 1.67 7.60
C ASP A 7 4.63 2.48 8.49
N LEU A 8 5.34 3.46 7.92
CA LEU A 8 6.19 4.38 8.66
C LEU A 8 5.37 5.19 9.66
N GLY A 9 4.29 5.85 9.22
CA GLY A 9 3.41 6.61 10.10
C GLY A 9 2.77 5.75 11.20
N TYR A 10 2.37 4.52 10.86
CA TYR A 10 1.88 3.55 11.83
C TYR A 10 2.93 3.20 12.90
N ARG A 11 4.18 2.95 12.49
CA ARG A 11 5.28 2.64 13.43
C ARG A 11 5.66 3.82 14.30
N ILE A 12 5.70 5.04 13.74
CA ILE A 12 5.92 6.28 14.50
C ILE A 12 4.87 6.42 15.60
N GLY A 13 3.59 6.24 15.27
CA GLY A 13 2.50 6.28 16.26
C GLY A 13 2.60 5.17 17.31
N LYS A 14 3.01 3.95 16.92
CA LYS A 14 3.24 2.83 17.86
C LYS A 14 4.39 3.10 18.85
N LEU A 15 5.34 3.96 18.48
CA LEU A 15 6.45 4.40 19.35
C LEU A 15 6.06 5.58 20.26
N GLY A 16 4.82 6.06 20.20
CA GLY A 16 4.33 7.19 21.01
C GLY A 16 4.67 8.57 20.44
N PHE A 17 5.24 8.65 19.23
CA PHE A 17 5.49 9.92 18.55
C PHE A 17 4.22 10.42 17.82
N HIS A 18 4.19 11.72 17.57
CA HIS A 18 3.12 12.37 16.82
C HIS A 18 3.44 12.38 15.32
N ASN A 19 2.50 11.92 14.50
CA ASN A 19 2.55 12.08 13.05
C ASN A 19 1.77 13.35 12.68
N VAL A 20 2.48 14.43 12.34
CA VAL A 20 1.91 15.77 12.15
C VAL A 20 1.69 16.05 10.67
N TYR A 21 0.56 16.68 10.35
CA TYR A 21 0.23 17.15 9.01
C TYR A 21 0.56 18.64 8.86
N GLU A 22 1.32 18.99 7.82
CA GLU A 22 1.70 20.37 7.49
C GLU A 22 1.07 20.77 6.15
N PRO A 23 -0.06 21.51 6.15
CA PRO A 23 -0.76 21.90 4.92
C PRO A 23 -0.04 22.98 4.10
N ALA A 24 0.88 23.76 4.69
CA ALA A 24 1.60 24.81 3.99
C ALA A 24 2.81 24.29 3.19
N ALA A 25 3.20 23.02 3.37
CA ALA A 25 4.31 22.42 2.65
C ALA A 25 4.03 22.31 1.15
N VAL A 26 4.98 22.74 0.32
CA VAL A 26 4.90 22.65 -1.15
C VAL A 26 5.96 21.68 -1.65
N VAL A 27 5.53 20.70 -2.45
CA VAL A 27 6.41 19.69 -3.05
C VAL A 27 6.17 19.64 -4.56
N VAL A 28 7.24 19.70 -5.35
CA VAL A 28 7.17 19.48 -6.80
C VAL A 28 7.36 17.99 -7.09
N HIS A 29 6.32 17.35 -7.60
CA HIS A 29 6.39 15.94 -7.99
C HIS A 29 6.72 15.80 -9.48
N THR A 30 7.95 15.36 -9.80
CA THR A 30 8.32 14.95 -11.16
C THR A 30 7.71 13.58 -11.43
N GLY A 31 6.61 13.55 -12.16
CA GLY A 31 5.78 12.35 -12.33
C GLY A 31 6.44 11.20 -13.11
N ALA A 32 6.01 9.98 -12.78
CA ALA A 32 5.97 8.78 -13.63
C ALA A 32 7.25 8.30 -14.36
N HIS A 33 8.42 8.86 -14.11
CA HIS A 33 9.67 8.43 -14.76
C HIS A 33 9.98 6.92 -14.53
N SER A 34 9.53 6.35 -13.41
CA SER A 34 9.72 4.93 -13.07
C SER A 34 8.54 4.02 -13.44
N THR A 35 7.41 4.57 -13.91
CA THR A 35 6.18 3.83 -14.24
C THR A 35 5.87 3.78 -15.74
N GLN A 36 6.58 4.55 -16.58
CA GLN A 36 6.27 4.71 -18.01
C GLN A 36 6.42 3.43 -18.88
N GLY A 37 6.87 2.29 -18.33
CA GLY A 37 7.00 1.05 -19.09
C GLY A 37 6.53 -0.24 -18.40
N ASP A 38 6.08 -0.20 -17.14
CA ASP A 38 5.73 -1.43 -16.41
C ASP A 38 4.56 -1.27 -15.43
N SER A 39 3.47 -0.68 -15.93
CA SER A 39 2.29 -0.35 -15.14
C SER A 39 1.66 -1.57 -14.44
N ALA A 40 1.68 -2.75 -15.08
CA ALA A 40 1.16 -3.98 -14.47
C ALA A 40 2.01 -4.43 -13.26
N ARG A 41 3.34 -4.40 -13.38
CA ARG A 41 4.25 -4.68 -12.26
C ARG A 41 4.04 -3.72 -11.10
N MET A 42 3.85 -2.44 -11.39
CA MET A 42 3.66 -1.40 -10.38
C MET A 42 2.31 -1.54 -9.67
N ILE A 43 1.24 -1.93 -10.39
CA ILE A 43 -0.05 -2.32 -9.79
C ILE A 43 0.12 -3.49 -8.83
N ARG A 44 0.88 -4.52 -9.23
CA ARG A 44 1.14 -5.67 -8.36
C ARG A 44 1.88 -5.27 -7.09
N ALA A 45 2.97 -4.54 -7.24
CA ALA A 45 3.78 -4.06 -6.13
C ALA A 45 2.94 -3.20 -5.16
N HIS A 46 2.00 -2.40 -5.66
CA HIS A 46 1.08 -1.63 -4.82
C HIS A 46 0.24 -2.54 -3.92
N HIS A 47 -0.42 -3.54 -4.49
CA HIS A 47 -1.25 -4.46 -3.72
C HIS A 47 -0.43 -5.37 -2.80
N ASP A 48 0.79 -5.73 -3.18
CA ASP A 48 1.71 -6.48 -2.32
C ASP A 48 2.17 -5.66 -1.12
N SER A 49 2.50 -4.38 -1.31
CA SER A 49 2.81 -3.47 -0.20
C SER A 49 1.62 -3.34 0.76
N ALA A 50 0.39 -3.25 0.23
CA ALA A 50 -0.84 -3.19 1.01
C ALA A 50 -1.04 -4.45 1.87
N LYS A 51 -0.90 -5.63 1.27
CA LYS A 51 -1.00 -6.91 2.00
C LYS A 51 0.02 -7.00 3.13
N ARG A 52 1.28 -6.61 2.88
CA ARG A 52 2.35 -6.60 3.89
C ARG A 52 1.98 -5.72 5.09
N PHE A 53 1.48 -4.51 4.83
CA PHE A 53 1.03 -3.60 5.88
C PHE A 53 -0.14 -4.18 6.69
N LEU A 54 -1.16 -4.73 6.02
CA LEU A 54 -2.34 -5.29 6.71
C LEU A 54 -1.98 -6.49 7.60
N PHE A 55 -1.03 -7.32 7.19
CA PHE A 55 -0.55 -8.44 8.00
C PHE A 55 0.18 -7.98 9.27
N LYS A 56 0.87 -6.84 9.22
CA LYS A 56 1.47 -6.21 10.41
C LYS A 56 0.41 -5.53 11.28
N LYS A 57 -0.54 -4.83 10.68
CA LYS A 57 -1.58 -4.05 11.39
C LYS A 57 -2.55 -4.93 12.18
N TYR A 58 -2.86 -6.12 11.68
CA TYR A 58 -3.82 -7.06 12.29
C TYR A 58 -3.13 -8.35 12.77
N PRO A 59 -2.33 -8.28 13.86
CA PRO A 59 -1.56 -9.43 14.34
C PRO A 59 -2.44 -10.48 15.04
N GLY A 60 -1.87 -11.68 15.20
CA GLY A 60 -2.47 -12.75 16.00
C GLY A 60 -3.39 -13.71 15.23
N PRO A 61 -3.72 -14.88 15.83
CA PRO A 61 -4.49 -15.93 15.18
C PRO A 61 -5.96 -15.57 15.01
N VAL A 62 -6.55 -14.83 15.95
CA VAL A 62 -7.97 -14.41 15.91
C VAL A 62 -8.26 -13.55 14.68
N LEU A 63 -7.31 -12.71 14.26
CA LEU A 63 -7.44 -11.85 13.09
C LEU A 63 -6.93 -12.50 11.79
N LEU A 64 -6.55 -13.79 11.82
CA LEU A 64 -6.16 -14.52 10.62
C LEU A 64 -7.26 -14.54 9.55
N PRO A 65 -8.54 -14.83 9.87
CA PRO A 65 -9.60 -14.83 8.85
C PRO A 65 -9.75 -13.47 8.17
N LEU A 66 -9.66 -12.37 8.94
CA LEU A 66 -9.69 -11.01 8.40
C LEU A 66 -8.55 -10.77 7.42
N ARG A 67 -7.32 -11.18 7.78
CA ARG A 67 -6.15 -11.07 6.90
C ARG A 67 -6.33 -11.83 5.59
N VAL A 68 -6.89 -13.04 5.65
CA VAL A 68 -7.17 -13.87 4.45
C VAL A 68 -8.19 -13.19 3.55
N VAL A 69 -9.31 -12.71 4.09
CA VAL A 69 -10.36 -12.03 3.32
C VAL A 69 -9.80 -10.79 2.63
N LEU A 70 -9.08 -9.93 3.36
CA LEU A 70 -8.49 -8.71 2.80
C LEU A 70 -7.43 -9.00 1.74
N ALA A 71 -6.53 -9.97 1.99
CA ALA A 71 -5.50 -10.34 1.03
C ALA A 71 -6.08 -10.95 -0.25
N THR A 72 -7.15 -11.71 -0.13
CA THR A 72 -7.86 -12.29 -1.27
C THR A 72 -8.52 -11.19 -2.10
N GLY A 73 -9.26 -10.27 -1.46
CA GLY A 73 -9.87 -9.13 -2.13
C GLY A 73 -8.85 -8.24 -2.86
N LEU A 74 -7.72 -7.94 -2.20
CA LEU A 74 -6.62 -7.20 -2.82
C LEU A 74 -5.99 -7.93 -4.00
N SER A 75 -5.84 -9.25 -3.92
CA SER A 75 -5.25 -10.05 -5.01
C SER A 75 -6.19 -10.13 -6.22
N ILE A 76 -7.50 -10.28 -5.99
CA ILE A 76 -8.51 -10.22 -7.05
C ILE A 76 -8.49 -8.85 -7.72
N ARG A 77 -8.52 -7.77 -6.94
CA ARG A 77 -8.46 -6.40 -7.46
C ARG A 77 -7.18 -6.16 -8.27
N ALA A 78 -6.01 -6.56 -7.74
CA ALA A 78 -4.75 -6.44 -8.45
C ALA A 78 -4.81 -7.08 -9.84
N ARG A 79 -5.35 -8.31 -9.92
CA ARG A 79 -5.46 -9.05 -11.18
C ARG A 79 -6.43 -8.40 -12.17
N ILE A 80 -7.51 -7.79 -11.69
CA ILE A 80 -8.46 -7.04 -12.53
C ILE A 80 -7.77 -5.78 -13.10
N GLU A 81 -7.11 -5.00 -12.25
CA GLU A 81 -6.44 -3.77 -12.69
C GLU A 81 -5.23 -4.05 -13.60
N GLU A 82 -4.43 -5.08 -13.30
CA GLU A 82 -3.35 -5.55 -14.20
C GLU A 82 -3.90 -5.84 -15.60
N ARG A 83 -5.02 -6.58 -15.71
CA ARG A 83 -5.63 -6.91 -17.01
C ARG A 83 -6.16 -5.70 -17.76
N ARG A 84 -6.56 -4.63 -17.06
CA ARG A 84 -7.06 -3.40 -17.70
C ARG A 84 -5.95 -2.60 -18.35
N VAL A 85 -4.74 -2.63 -17.78
CA VAL A 85 -3.59 -1.88 -18.31
C VAL A 85 -2.79 -2.66 -19.34
N LEU A 86 -2.95 -3.99 -19.37
CA LEU A 86 -2.37 -4.86 -20.41
C LEU A 86 -3.23 -4.98 -21.67
N ARG A 87 -4.44 -4.42 -21.68
CA ARG A 87 -5.34 -4.33 -22.83
C ARG A 87 -5.18 -2.97 -23.50
#